data_AF-A0A6A5WJZ1-F1
#
_entry.id   AF-A0A6A5WJZ1-F1
#
_cell.length_a   1.000
_cell.length_b   1.000
_cell.length_c   1.000
_cell.angle_alpha   90.00
_cell.angle_beta   90.00
_cell.angle_gamma   90.00
#
_symmetry.space_group_name_H-M   'P 1'
#
loop_
_entity.id
_entity.type
_entity.pdbx_description
1 polymer ?
#
loop_
_entity_poly.entity_id
_entity_poly.type
_entity_poly.pdbx_seq_one_letter_code
_entity_poly.pdbx_strand_id
1 'polypeptide(L)' 'FFFLKLIRELKNTLRCSWFLHSIHNSKSISNYMYYIAIMYLMVNRIKATYIALIYNIREVIIGDIAPVDGI' A
#
# COMPACT_ATOMS: atom_id res chain seq x y z
N PHE A 1 -3.18 21.45 -1.25
CA PHE A 1 -3.93 20.21 -1.60
C PHE A 1 -3.19 19.22 -2.50
N PHE A 2 -2.08 19.59 -3.17
CA PHE A 2 -1.36 18.69 -4.09
C PHE A 2 -0.99 17.33 -3.47
N PHE A 3 -0.40 17.34 -2.27
CA PHE A 3 0.00 16.13 -1.54
C PHE A 3 -1.14 15.13 -1.30
N LEU A 4 -2.30 15.60 -0.83
CA LEU A 4 -3.47 14.73 -0.58
C LEU A 4 -4.07 14.17 -1.87
N LYS A 5 -4.02 14.94 -2.97
CA LYS A 5 -4.42 14.44 -4.29
C LYS A 5 -3.48 13.33 -4.76
N LEU A 6 -2.18 13.50 -4.56
CA LEU A 6 -1.17 12.50 -4.87
C LEU A 6 -1.47 11.20 -4.10
N ILE A 7 -1.51 11.25 -2.77
CA ILE A 7 -1.75 10.07 -1.92
C ILE A 7 -3.07 9.35 -2.25
N ARG A 8 -4.11 10.08 -2.68
CA ARG A 8 -5.38 9.47 -3.06
C ARG A 8 -5.21 8.44 -4.19
N GLU A 9 -4.23 8.62 -5.07
CA GLU A 9 -3.97 7.66 -6.15
C GLU A 9 -3.54 6.28 -5.63
N LEU A 10 -3.06 6.17 -4.38
CA LEU A 10 -2.80 4.87 -3.74
C LEU A 10 -4.06 3.98 -3.59
N LYS A 11 -5.26 4.58 -3.69
CA LYS A 11 -6.52 3.84 -3.73
C LYS A 11 -6.75 3.15 -5.07
N ASN A 12 -6.13 3.66 -6.13
CA ASN A 12 -6.26 3.17 -7.50
C ASN A 12 -5.07 2.30 -7.92
N THR A 13 -3.92 2.42 -7.25
CA THR A 13 -2.76 1.54 -7.48
C THR A 13 -3.03 0.15 -6.92
N LEU A 14 -3.18 -0.84 -7.81
CA LEU A 14 -3.37 -2.25 -7.47
C LEU A 14 -2.04 -2.90 -7.11
N ARG A 15 -2.08 -3.93 -6.26
CA ARG A 15 -0.90 -4.72 -5.92
C ARG A 15 -0.56 -5.71 -7.04
N CYS A 16 0.63 -5.61 -7.61
CA CYS A 16 1.11 -6.38 -8.76
C CYS A 16 1.19 -7.88 -8.47
N SER A 17 1.53 -8.25 -7.23
CA SER A 17 1.63 -9.65 -6.81
C SER A 17 0.34 -10.46 -7.05
N TRP A 18 -0.83 -9.83 -6.93
CA TRP A 18 -2.11 -10.53 -7.11
C TRP A 18 -2.44 -10.77 -8.58
N PHE A 19 -2.08 -9.83 -9.44
CA PHE A 19 -2.24 -9.98 -10.89
C PHE A 19 -1.38 -11.12 -11.43
N LEU A 20 -0.13 -11.24 -10.93
CA LEU A 20 0.78 -12.34 -11.28
C LEU A 20 0.25 -13.72 -10.92
N HIS A 21 -0.64 -13.83 -9.93
CA HIS A 21 -1.27 -15.08 -9.51
C HIS A 21 -2.68 -15.26 -10.07
N SER A 22 -3.07 -14.49 -11.09
CA SER A 22 -4.40 -14.54 -11.71
C SER A 22 -5.56 -14.30 -10.73
N ILE A 23 -5.32 -13.56 -9.64
CA ILE A 23 -6.35 -13.25 -8.66
C ILE A 23 -7.06 -11.96 -9.08
N HIS A 24 -8.32 -12.12 -9.48
CA HIS A 24 -9.21 -11.00 -9.78
C HIS A 24 -9.56 -10.22 -8.49
N ASN A 25 -9.77 -8.90 -8.61
CA ASN A 25 -9.98 -7.97 -7.50
C ASN A 25 -8.78 -7.82 -6.55
N SER A 26 -7.60 -7.52 -7.13
CA SER A 26 -6.43 -7.12 -6.34
C SER A 26 -6.78 -5.96 -5.41
N LYS A 27 -6.28 -6.04 -4.17
CA LYS A 27 -6.44 -4.93 -3.21
C LYS A 27 -5.51 -3.80 -3.62
N SER A 28 -5.97 -2.57 -3.44
CA SER A 28 -5.12 -1.40 -3.59
C SER A 28 -4.03 -1.34 -2.51
N ILE A 29 -2.97 -0.59 -2.78
CA ILE A 29 -1.90 -0.32 -1.82
C ILE A 29 -2.48 0.33 -0.56
N SER A 30 -3.42 1.27 -0.70
CA SER A 30 -4.07 1.91 0.45
C SER A 30 -4.82 0.92 1.34
N ASN A 31 -5.50 -0.08 0.75
CA ASN A 31 -6.21 -1.11 1.51
C ASN A 31 -5.23 -1.98 2.30
N TYR A 32 -4.10 -2.33 1.68
CA TYR A 32 -3.05 -3.08 2.36
C TYR A 32 -2.45 -2.31 3.54
N MET A 33 -2.09 -1.05 3.34
CA MET A 33 -1.59 -0.17 4.41
C MET A 33 -2.59 -0.03 5.56
N TYR A 34 -3.88 0.11 5.25
CA TYR A 34 -4.95 0.19 6.25
C TYR A 34 -5.03 -1.05 7.13
N TYR A 35 -4.99 -2.25 6.54
CA TYR A 35 -5.03 -3.49 7.30
C TYR A 35 -3.82 -3.63 8.24
N ILE A 36 -2.61 -3.31 7.76
CA ILE A 36 -1.39 -3.36 8.59
C ILE A 36 -1.48 -2.34 9.73
N ALA A 37 -1.94 -1.12 9.45
CA ALA A 37 -2.11 -0.09 10.47
C ALA A 37 -3.07 -0.54 11.59
N ILE A 38 -4.19 -1.18 11.21
CA ILE A 38 -5.13 -1.78 12.17
C ILE A 38 -4.48 -2.90 12.96
N MET A 39 -3.75 -3.81 12.31
CA MET A 39 -3.06 -4.90 13.00
C MET A 39 -2.12 -4.35 14.08
N TYR A 40 -1.30 -3.34 13.75
CA TYR A 40 -0.43 -2.70 14.74
C TYR A 40 -1.18 -1.94 15.82
N LEU A 41 -2.31 -1.32 15.49
CA LEU A 41 -3.15 -0.64 16.46
C LEU A 41 -3.73 -1.64 17.49
N MET A 42 -4.19 -2.81 17.03
CA MET A 42 -4.75 -3.86 17.89
C MET A 42 -3.75 -4.42 18.90
N VAL A 43 -2.45 -4.42 18.58
CA VAL A 43 -1.37 -4.82 19.52
C VAL A 43 -0.72 -3.61 20.24
N ASN A 44 -1.40 -2.46 20.29
CA ASN A 44 -0.95 -1.24 20.95
C ASN A 44 0.43 -0.73 20.49
N ARG A 45 0.78 -0.93 19.21
CA ARG A 45 2.04 -0.48 18.60
C ARG A 45 1.84 0.84 17.84
N ILE A 46 1.55 1.91 18.57
CA ILE A 46 1.25 3.24 18.02
C ILE A 46 2.29 3.72 16.99
N LYS A 47 3.59 3.63 17.32
CA LYS A 47 4.66 4.00 16.38
C LYS A 47 4.64 3.17 15.10
N ALA A 48 4.36 1.87 15.20
CA ALA A 48 4.27 0.99 14.04
C ALA A 48 3.01 1.29 13.21
N THR A 49 1.90 1.68 13.84
CA THR A 49 0.69 2.15 13.13
C THR A 49 1.00 3.35 12.24
N TYR A 50 1.74 4.34 12.74
CA TYR A 50 2.16 5.49 11.93
C TYR A 50 3.10 5.07 10.78
N ILE A 51 4.05 4.18 11.03
CA ILE A 51 4.95 3.65 9.99
C ILE A 51 4.15 2.93 8.90
N ALA A 52 3.18 2.10 9.28
CA ALA A 52 2.32 1.38 8.36
C ALA A 52 1.48 2.30 7.45
N LEU A 53 1.16 3.51 7.91
CA LEU A 53 0.46 4.51 7.11
C LEU A 53 1.35 5.26 6.12
N ILE A 54 2.68 5.18 6.24
CA ILE A 54 3.60 5.95 5.39
C ILE A 54 4.58 5.11 4.57
N TYR A 55 4.85 3.86 4.96
CA TYR A 55 5.97 3.08 4.41
C TYR A 55 5.89 2.84 2.90
N ASN A 56 4.68 2.79 2.32
CA ASN A 56 4.45 2.60 0.89
C ASN A 56 3.97 3.88 0.16
N ILE A 57 4.14 5.08 0.73
CA ILE A 57 3.74 6.32 0.04
C ILE A 57 4.52 6.53 -1.26
N ARG A 58 5.78 6.08 -1.35
CA ARG A 58 6.61 6.21 -2.57
C ARG A 58 5.99 5.52 -3.79
N GLU A 59 5.21 4.47 -3.56
CA GLU A 59 4.56 3.67 -4.61
C GLU A 59 3.53 4.50 -5.39
N VAL A 60 3.13 5.67 -4.89
CA VAL A 60 2.28 6.60 -5.61
C VAL A 60 2.97 7.24 -6.82
N ILE A 61 4.30 7.29 -6.81
CA ILE A 61 5.12 7.80 -7.91
C ILE A 61 5.69 6.63 -8.73
N ILE A 62 6.14 5.58 -8.05
CA ILE A 62 6.91 4.48 -8.65
C ILE A 62 6.01 3.33 -9.16
N GLY A 63 4.84 3.13 -8.55
CA GLY A 63 4.01 1.93 -8.72
C GLY A 63 4.52 0.73 -7.90
N ASP A 64 3.66 -0.26 -7.63
CA ASP A 64 3.97 -1.47 -6.82
C ASP A 64 4.97 -2.38 -7.55
N ILE A 65 6.26 -2.29 -7.20
CA ILE A 65 7.31 -3.15 -7.77
C ILE A 65 7.29 -4.52 -7.10
N ALA A 66 7.25 -5.58 -7.91
CA ALA A 66 7.32 -6.98 -7.51
C ALA A 66 8.68 -7.59 -7.87
N PRO A 67 9.12 -8.67 -7.19
CA PRO A 67 10.40 -9.34 -7.49
C PRO A 67 10.55 -9.81 -8.94
N VAL A 68 9.45 -10.09 -9.64
CA VAL A 68 9.47 -10.49 -11.05
C VAL A 68 9.89 -9.34 -11.99
N ASP A 69 9.78 -8.09 -11.55
CA ASP A 69 10.13 -6.93 -12.36
C ASP A 69 11.66 -6.80 -12.55
N GLY A 70 12.46 -7.57 -11.79
CA GLY A 70 13.91 -7.70 -12.00
C GLY A 70 14.71 -6.44 -11.67
N ILE A 71 14.12 -5.53 -10.88
CA ILE A 71 14.71 -4.27 -10.39
C ILE A 71 15.23 -4.45 -8.96
#